data_AF-A0A818D8J4-F1
#
_entry.id   AF-A0A818D8J4-F1
#
_cell.length_a   1.000
_cell.length_b   1.000
_cell.length_c   1.000
_cell.angle_alpha   90.00
_cell.angle_beta   90.00
_cell.angle_gamma   90.00
#
_symmetry.space_group_name_H-M   'P 1'
#
loop_
_entity.id
_entity.type
_entity.pdbx_description
1 polymer ?
#
loop_
_entity_poly.entity_id
_entity_poly.type
_entity_poly.pdbx_seq_one_letter_code
_entity_poly.pdbx_strand_id
1 'polypeptide(L)' 'MLSYGILLWEIFSYGRCPYPRMRADDVLINLKQGYRMEPPDGCPIEICDIMRQAWHADSDRRPSFSEILGRLKRVDIFF' A
#
# COMPACT_ATOMS: atom_id res chain seq x y z
N MET A 1 9.79 -0.30 -2.26
CA MET A 1 8.57 -1.01 -1.84
C MET A 1 7.50 -0.11 -1.27
N LEU A 2 7.82 0.67 -0.23
CA LEU A 2 6.86 1.55 0.44
C LEU A 2 6.13 2.51 -0.52
N SER A 3 6.87 3.19 -1.39
CA SER A 3 6.31 4.08 -2.42
C SER A 3 5.40 3.35 -3.42
N TYR A 4 5.71 2.10 -3.78
CA TYR A 4 4.85 1.32 -4.68
C TYR A 4 3.55 0.90 -4.01
N GLY A 5 3.57 0.60 -2.71
CA GLY A 5 2.34 0.39 -1.93
C GLY A 5 1.46 1.64 -1.91
N ILE A 6 2.06 2.83 -1.79
CA ILE A 6 1.34 4.12 -1.90
C ILE A 6 0.73 4.28 -3.30
N LEU A 7 1.50 4.00 -4.35
CA LEU A 7 1.01 4.05 -5.73
C LEU A 7 -0.19 3.11 -5.95
N LEU A 8 -0.13 1.88 -5.43
CA LEU A 8 -1.26 0.95 -5.51
C LEU A 8 -2.48 1.52 -4.77
N TRP A 9 -2.28 2.12 -3.59
CA TRP A 9 -3.36 2.79 -2.87
C TRP A 9 -3.97 3.94 -3.68
N GLU A 10 -3.17 4.77 -4.33
CA GLU A 10 -3.64 5.84 -5.21
C GLU A 10 -4.47 5.29 -6.38
N ILE A 11 -4.01 4.20 -7.02
CA ILE A 11 -4.75 3.55 -8.14
C ILE A 11 -6.12 3.04 -7.66
N PHE A 12 -6.15 2.25 -6.59
CA PHE A 12 -7.38 1.61 -6.11
C PHE A 12 -8.29 2.53 -5.31
N SER A 13 -7.81 3.71 -4.92
CA SER A 13 -8.64 4.78 -4.35
C SER A 13 -9.16 5.75 -5.41
N TYR A 14 -8.94 5.48 -6.69
CA TYR A 14 -9.32 6.34 -7.83
C TYR A 14 -8.66 7.73 -7.77
N GLY A 15 -7.37 7.77 -7.43
CA GLY A 15 -6.55 8.98 -7.43
C GLY A 15 -6.75 9.88 -6.21
N ARG A 16 -7.24 9.36 -5.08
CA ARG A 16 -7.32 10.13 -3.84
C ARG A 16 -5.92 10.44 -3.31
N CYS A 17 -5.82 11.48 -2.48
CA CYS A 17 -4.59 11.83 -1.79
C CYS A 17 -4.28 10.79 -0.69
N PRO A 18 -3.07 10.21 -0.65
CA PRO A 18 -2.69 9.26 0.39
C PRO A 18 -2.67 9.91 1.78
N TYR A 19 -2.85 9.10 2.82
CA TYR A 19 -3.02 9.56 4.21
C TYR A 19 -4.14 10.60 4.35
N PRO A 20 -5.38 10.26 3.95
CA PRO A 20 -6.48 11.21 4.01
C PRO A 20 -6.66 11.71 5.44
N ARG A 21 -6.91 13.02 5.58
CA ARG A 21 -7.10 13.71 6.88
C ARG A 21 -5.84 13.82 7.75
N MET A 22 -4.67 13.51 7.22
CA MET A 22 -3.38 13.74 7.89
C MET A 22 -2.62 14.85 7.15
N ARG A 23 -1.97 15.75 7.89
CA ARG A 23 -1.07 16.73 7.28
C ARG A 23 0.24 16.04 6.90
N ALA A 24 0.89 16.51 5.84
CA ALA A 24 2.15 15.94 5.37
C ALA A 24 3.22 15.87 6.48
N ASP A 25 3.31 16.91 7.31
CA ASP A 25 4.27 16.99 8.42
C ASP A 25 4.01 15.93 9.50
N ASP A 26 2.75 15.51 9.66
CA ASP A 26 2.34 14.54 10.68
C ASP A 26 2.54 13.08 10.22
N VAL A 27 2.64 12.83 8.90
CA VAL A 27 2.75 11.47 8.34
C VAL A 27 3.96 10.74 8.90
N LEU A 28 5.12 11.38 8.91
CA LEU A 28 6.34 10.75 9.40
C LEU A 28 6.26 10.39 10.89
N ILE A 29 5.61 11.24 11.69
CA ILE A 29 5.43 11.02 13.13
C ILE A 29 4.53 9.81 13.36
N ASN A 30 3.39 9.75 12.69
CA ASN A 30 2.45 8.64 12.79
C ASN A 30 3.07 7.32 12.32
N LEU A 31 3.84 7.34 11.22
CA LEU A 31 4.56 6.16 10.74
C LEU A 31 5.56 5.62 11.79
N LYS A 32 6.25 6.51 12.51
CA LYS A 32 7.17 6.13 13.62
C LYS A 32 6.43 5.56 14.83
N GLN A 33 5.19 5.99 15.07
CA GLN A 33 4.31 5.45 16.11
C GLN A 33 3.65 4.13 15.73
N GLY A 34 3.93 3.61 14.53
CA GLY A 34 3.44 2.33 14.06
C GLY A 34 2.14 2.41 13.25
N TYR A 35 1.56 3.60 13.06
CA TYR A 35 0.41 3.76 12.17
C TYR A 35 0.77 3.34 10.75
N ARG A 36 -0.14 2.61 10.10
CA ARG A 36 -0.08 2.28 8.67
C ARG A 36 -1.43 2.63 8.06
N MET A 37 -1.40 3.10 6.83
CA MET A 37 -2.61 3.42 6.10
C MET A 37 -3.38 2.13 5.82
N GLU A 38 -4.70 2.18 5.91
CA GLU A 38 -5.54 1.06 5.49
C GLU A 38 -5.73 1.07 3.96
N PRO A 39 -5.83 -0.11 3.32
CA PRO A 39 -6.20 -0.21 1.92
C PRO A 39 -7.56 0.48 1.63
N PRO A 40 -7.81 0.93 0.38
CA PRO A 40 -9.07 1.56 0.02
C PRO A 40 -10.25 0.57 0.07
N ASP A 41 -11.45 1.09 0.32
CA ASP A 41 -12.68 0.29 0.27
C ASP A 41 -12.92 -0.31 -1.13
N GLY A 42 -13.35 -1.57 -1.19
CA GLY A 42 -13.61 -2.27 -2.44
C GLY A 42 -12.35 -2.73 -3.20
N CYS A 43 -11.16 -2.58 -2.60
CA CYS A 43 -9.92 -3.08 -3.17
C CYS A 43 -9.86 -4.63 -3.06
N PRO A 44 -9.43 -5.36 -4.11
CA PRO A 44 -9.25 -6.81 -4.04
C PRO A 44 -8.32 -7.22 -2.90
N ILE A 45 -8.61 -8.35 -2.25
CA ILE A 45 -7.90 -8.79 -1.04
C ILE A 45 -6.41 -9.01 -1.30
N GLU A 46 -6.05 -9.54 -2.47
CA GLU A 46 -4.67 -9.78 -2.88
C GLU A 46 -3.88 -8.48 -2.95
N ILE A 47 -4.52 -7.40 -3.43
CA ILE A 47 -3.91 -6.07 -3.52
C ILE A 47 -3.81 -5.46 -2.13
N CYS A 48 -4.85 -5.56 -1.29
CA CYS A 48 -4.81 -5.12 0.10
C CYS A 48 -3.63 -5.73 0.85
N ASP A 49 -3.39 -7.02 0.66
CA ASP A 49 -2.29 -7.74 1.30
C ASP A 49 -0.92 -7.32 0.76
N ILE A 50 -0.82 -7.03 -0.54
CA ILE A 50 0.39 -6.44 -1.12
C ILE A 50 0.68 -5.09 -0.45
N MET A 51 -0.32 -4.21 -0.33
CA MET A 51 -0.15 -2.89 0.28
C MET A 51 0.33 -3.01 1.75
N ARG A 52 -0.35 -3.84 2.55
CA ARG A 52 0.01 -4.05 3.97
C ARG A 52 1.45 -4.55 4.13
N GLN A 53 1.86 -5.51 3.30
CA GLN A 53 3.23 -6.03 3.34
C GLN A 53 4.26 -5.01 2.85
N ALA A 54 3.95 -4.24 1.80
CA ALA A 54 4.82 -3.18 1.30
C ALA A 54 5.06 -2.08 2.35
N TRP A 55 4.11 -1.87 3.26
CA TRP A 55 4.19 -0.92 4.36
C TRP A 55 4.67 -1.51 5.69
N HIS A 56 5.14 -2.76 5.71
CA HIS A 56 5.64 -3.38 6.94
C HIS A 56 6.76 -2.53 7.58
N ALA A 57 6.77 -2.43 8.91
CA ALA A 57 7.74 -1.60 9.64
C ALA A 57 9.18 -2.05 9.41
N ASP A 58 9.42 -3.34 9.61
CA ASP A 58 10.65 -4.02 9.22
C ASP A 58 10.80 -4.04 7.69
N SER A 59 11.93 -3.54 7.19
CA SER A 59 12.25 -3.48 5.75
C SER A 59 12.45 -4.86 5.14
N ASP A 60 12.94 -5.82 5.91
CA ASP A 60 13.35 -7.13 5.40
C ASP A 60 12.12 -8.04 5.18
N ARG A 61 11.01 -7.69 5.82
CA ARG A 61 9.69 -8.31 5.62
C ARG A 61 8.91 -7.72 4.47
N ARG A 62 9.40 -6.64 3.85
CA ARG A 62 8.74 -6.07 2.68
C ARG A 62 9.07 -6.95 1.48
N PRO A 63 8.09 -7.24 0.61
CA PRO A 63 8.37 -8.01 -0.58
C PRO A 63 9.36 -7.26 -1.48
N SER A 64 9.98 -7.97 -2.40
CA SER A 64 10.69 -7.41 -3.54
C SER A 64 9.72 -7.02 -4.66
N PHE A 65 10.15 -6.15 -5.57
CA PHE A 65 9.34 -5.77 -6.72
C PHE A 65 8.97 -6.98 -7.60
N SER A 66 9.89 -7.95 -7.72
CA SER A 66 9.67 -9.18 -8.47
C SER A 66 8.54 -10.02 -7.87
N GLU A 67 8.50 -10.14 -6.54
CA GLU A 67 7.42 -10.84 -5.83
C GLU A 67 6.07 -10.14 -6.01
N ILE A 68 6.04 -8.80 -5.90
CA ILE A 68 4.82 -8.05 -6.21
C ILE A 68 4.35 -8.29 -7.64
N LEU A 69 5.24 -8.17 -8.63
CA LEU A 69 4.89 -8.34 -10.03
C LEU A 69 4.35 -9.77 -10.28
N GLY A 70 4.98 -10.77 -9.68
CA GLY A 70 4.51 -12.15 -9.74
C GLY A 70 3.13 -12.35 -9.11
N ARG A 71 2.81 -11.64 -8.03
CA ARG A 71 1.46 -11.67 -7.42
C ARG A 71 0.44 -10.96 -8.30
N LEU A 72 0.75 -9.75 -8.79
CA LEU A 72 -0.14 -8.97 -9.64
C LEU A 72 -0.52 -9.70 -10.94
N LYS A 73 0.40 -10.45 -11.55
CA LYS A 73 0.12 -11.28 -12.73
C LYS A 73 -0.92 -12.39 -12.49
N ARG A 74 -1.14 -12.78 -11.23
CA ARG A 74 -2.09 -13.81 -10.84
C ARG A 74 -3.44 -13.24 -10.39
N VAL A 75 -3.49 -11.93 -10.18
CA VAL A 75 -4.76 -11.24 -9.93
C VAL A 75 -5.37 -11.00 -11.29
N ASP A 76 -6.52 -11.63 -11.56
CA ASP A 76 -7.35 -11.25 -12.69
C ASP A 76 -7.91 -9.85 -12.41
N ILE A 77 -7.22 -8.82 -12.93
CA ILE A 77 -7.65 -7.41 -12.86
C ILE A 77 -8.63 -7.09 -14.02
N PHE A 78 -9.07 -8.10 -14.77
CA PHE A 78 -10.05 -7.94 -15.83
C PHE A 78 -11.47 -7.86 -15.23
N PHE A 79 -12.12 -6.71 -15.44
CA PHE A 79 -13.58 -6.59 -15.45
C PHE A 79 -14.16 -7.36 -16.65
#